data_AF-A0A1Q6XB85-F1
#
_entry.id   AF-A0A1Q6XB85-F1
#
_cell.length_a   1.000
_cell.length_b   1.000
_cell.length_c   1.000
_cell.angle_alpha   90.00
_cell.angle_beta   90.00
_cell.angle_gamma   90.00
#
_symmetry.space_group_name_H-M   'P 1'
#
loop_
_entity.id
_entity.type
_entity.pdbx_description
1 polymer ?
#
loop_
_entity_poly.entity_id
_entity_poly.type
_entity_poly.pdbx_seq_one_letter_code
_entity_poly.pdbx_strand_id
1 'polypeptide(L)'
;MSRIQCERENEVLEACRSDLWTPALREHVSHCTDCGEVIIVAGFLVHEAEIAGLEAHLPSSSLIWWRRQLAAKNAALTRATRPITLVTALSLLAGALALLWFVVEPVEKTAAWNGTAKSPAYLEYLLNLYANSTALTMTTGTLVCLLFGSLYLVWRE
;
A
#
# COMPACT_ATOMS: atom_id res chain seq x y z
N MET A 1 -23.97 43.90 5.92
CA MET A 1 -25.20 43.78 6.75
C MET A 1 -24.97 42.63 7.72
N SER A 2 -24.62 42.95 8.97
CA SER A 2 -24.55 41.97 10.06
C SER A 2 -26.01 41.65 10.42
N ARG A 3 -26.48 40.44 10.04
CA ARG A 3 -27.76 39.93 10.57
C ARG A 3 -27.53 39.66 12.04
N ILE A 4 -28.36 40.24 12.89
CA ILE A 4 -28.47 39.84 14.29
C ILE A 4 -29.08 38.44 14.22
N GLN A 5 -28.27 37.39 14.35
CA GLN A 5 -28.80 36.04 14.49
C GLN A 5 -29.67 35.99 15.75
N CYS A 6 -30.83 35.36 15.63
CA CYS A 6 -31.72 35.21 16.76
C CYS A 6 -31.02 34.40 17.85
N GLU A 7 -30.99 34.89 19.10
CA GLU A 7 -30.31 34.20 20.21
C GLU A 7 -30.85 32.79 20.44
N ARG A 8 -32.12 32.54 20.10
CA ARG A 8 -32.81 31.25 20.27
C ARG A 8 -32.76 30.35 19.04
N GLU A 9 -32.04 30.74 17.98
CA GLU A 9 -31.91 29.97 16.74
C GLU A 9 -31.40 28.55 17.00
N ASN A 10 -30.38 28.42 17.85
CA ASN A 10 -29.81 27.11 18.22
C ASN A 10 -30.81 26.22 18.97
N GLU A 11 -31.65 26.81 19.84
CA GLU A 11 -32.68 26.06 20.56
C GLU A 11 -33.75 25.53 19.58
N VAL A 12 -34.12 26.34 18.59
CA VAL A 12 -35.08 25.97 17.54
C VAL A 12 -34.51 24.85 16.66
N LEU A 13 -33.23 24.95 16.26
CA LEU A 13 -32.55 23.90 15.51
C LEU A 13 -32.50 22.58 16.27
N GLU A 14 -32.23 22.61 17.58
CA GLU A 14 -32.19 21.40 18.39
C GLU A 14 -33.58 20.79 18.59
N ALA A 15 -34.61 21.64 18.77
CA ALA A 15 -36.00 21.19 18.83
C ALA A 15 -36.45 20.54 17.51
N CYS A 16 -35.99 21.05 16.36
CA CYS A 16 -36.23 20.41 15.06
C CYS A 16 -35.59 19.01 14.96
N ARG A 17 -34.37 18.80 15.50
CA ARG A 17 -33.67 17.51 15.41
C ARG A 17 -34.19 16.47 16.39
N SER A 18 -34.56 16.91 17.59
CA SER A 18 -34.99 16.03 18.69
C SER A 18 -36.51 15.84 18.76
N ASP A 19 -37.26 16.61 17.98
CA ASP A 19 -38.72 16.74 18.03
C ASP A 19 -39.26 17.19 19.42
N LEU A 20 -38.42 17.82 20.25
CA LEU A 20 -38.76 18.28 21.58
C LEU A 20 -39.09 19.78 21.60
N TRP A 21 -40.36 20.10 21.42
CA TRP A 21 -40.84 21.49 21.34
C TRP A 21 -41.51 21.97 22.64
N THR A 22 -40.87 22.93 23.31
CA THR A 22 -41.49 23.64 24.44
C THR A 22 -42.52 24.67 23.95
N PRO A 23 -43.57 24.98 24.73
CA PRO A 23 -44.58 25.97 24.36
C PRO A 23 -43.96 27.36 24.12
N ALA A 24 -42.94 27.74 24.90
CA ALA A 24 -42.23 29.00 24.75
C ALA A 24 -41.38 29.09 23.46
N LEU A 25 -40.95 27.96 22.89
CA LEU A 25 -40.28 27.93 21.59
C LEU A 25 -41.28 28.06 20.44
N ARG A 26 -42.42 27.38 20.52
CA ARG A 26 -43.47 27.49 19.48
C ARG A 26 -44.00 28.91 19.35
N GLU A 27 -44.18 29.59 20.48
CA GLU A 27 -44.58 31.00 20.50
C GLU A 27 -43.49 31.93 19.96
N HIS A 28 -42.22 31.62 20.22
CA HIS A 28 -41.13 32.43 19.66
C HIS A 28 -41.07 32.34 18.12
N VAL A 29 -41.27 31.13 17.60
CA VAL A 29 -41.26 30.85 16.15
C VAL A 29 -42.38 31.56 15.41
N SER A 30 -43.57 31.66 15.98
CA SER A 30 -44.70 32.35 15.35
C SER A 30 -44.44 33.85 15.16
N HIS A 31 -43.54 34.42 15.97
CA HIS A 31 -43.21 35.84 15.96
C HIS A 31 -41.84 36.17 15.34
N CYS A 32 -40.98 35.19 15.09
CA CYS A 32 -39.63 35.40 14.56
C CYS A 32 -39.49 34.86 13.13
N THR A 33 -39.30 35.76 12.16
CA THR A 33 -39.15 35.42 10.74
C THR A 33 -37.91 34.57 10.47
N ASP A 34 -36.79 34.86 11.14
CA ASP A 34 -35.54 34.11 10.97
C ASP A 34 -35.70 32.65 11.43
N CYS A 35 -36.30 32.44 12.61
CA CYS A 35 -36.59 31.09 13.11
C CYS A 35 -37.64 30.35 12.26
N GLY A 36 -38.56 31.07 11.63
CA GLY A 36 -39.52 30.51 10.67
C GLY A 36 -38.84 29.94 9.42
N GLU A 37 -37.89 30.68 8.84
CA GLU A 37 -37.07 30.18 7.71
C GLU A 37 -36.24 28.95 8.11
N VAL A 38 -35.62 29.00 9.31
CA VAL A 38 -34.82 27.90 9.85
C VAL A 38 -35.64 26.62 9.99
N ILE A 39 -36.89 26.70 10.45
CA ILE A 39 -37.76 25.51 10.60
C ILE A 39 -38.12 24.89 9.26
N ILE A 40 -38.36 25.69 8.23
CA ILE A 40 -38.67 25.19 6.90
C ILE A 40 -37.49 24.35 6.39
N VAL A 41 -36.27 24.88 6.47
CA VAL A 41 -35.07 24.19 5.98
C VAL A 41 -34.69 23.01 6.88
N ALA A 42 -34.64 23.21 8.18
CA ALA A 42 -34.25 22.17 9.13
C ALA A 42 -35.28 21.03 9.16
N GLY A 43 -36.57 21.34 9.12
CA GLY A 43 -37.64 20.35 9.03
C GLY A 43 -37.56 19.52 7.75
N PHE A 44 -37.30 20.16 6.60
CA PHE A 44 -37.06 19.44 5.35
C PHE A 44 -35.86 18.49 5.45
N LEU A 45 -34.72 18.96 5.97
CA LEU A 45 -33.52 18.14 6.10
C LEU A 45 -33.69 16.96 7.06
N VAL A 46 -34.40 17.14 8.17
CA VAL A 46 -34.72 16.06 9.11
C VAL A 46 -35.62 15.03 8.43
N HIS A 47 -36.65 15.48 7.70
CA HIS A 47 -37.54 14.59 6.96
C HIS A 47 -36.80 13.78 5.88
N GLU A 48 -35.93 14.42 5.09
CA GLU A 48 -35.11 13.74 4.09
C GLU A 48 -34.13 12.75 4.74
N ALA A 49 -33.56 13.10 5.91
CA ALA A 49 -32.67 12.21 6.65
C ALA A 49 -33.40 10.96 7.17
N GLU A 50 -34.65 11.10 7.62
CA GLU A 50 -35.50 9.97 8.01
C GLU A 50 -35.81 9.06 6.82
N ILE A 51 -36.22 9.62 5.68
CA ILE A 51 -36.48 8.86 4.43
C ILE A 51 -35.21 8.13 3.98
N ALA A 52 -34.08 8.82 3.93
CA ALA A 52 -32.80 8.23 3.54
C ALA A 52 -32.37 7.10 4.51
N GLY A 53 -32.65 7.25 5.80
CA GLY A 53 -32.40 6.20 6.80
C GLY A 53 -33.27 4.96 6.62
N LEU A 54 -34.50 5.12 6.12
CA LEU A 54 -35.40 4.00 5.78
C LEU A 54 -34.93 3.26 4.51
N GLU A 55 -34.47 4.00 3.50
CA GLU A 55 -34.02 3.43 2.22
C GLU A 55 -32.65 2.74 2.31
N ALA A 56 -31.74 3.27 3.13
CA ALA A 56 -30.40 2.73 3.29
C ALA A 56 -30.03 2.62 4.78
N HIS A 57 -29.95 1.38 5.26
CA HIS A 57 -29.31 1.10 6.54
C HIS A 57 -27.81 1.35 6.43
N LEU A 58 -27.36 2.57 6.72
CA LEU A 58 -25.93 2.86 6.81
C LEU A 58 -25.33 2.04 7.97
N PRO A 59 -24.23 1.31 7.73
CA PRO A 59 -23.51 0.66 8.82
C PRO A 59 -23.00 1.72 9.80
N SER A 60 -22.83 1.33 11.07
CA SER A 60 -22.36 2.25 12.10
C SER A 60 -21.09 3.00 11.65
N SER A 61 -21.04 4.30 11.94
CA SER A 61 -19.89 5.15 11.57
C SER A 61 -18.56 4.61 12.11
N SER A 62 -18.60 3.97 13.29
CA SER A 62 -17.47 3.28 13.90
C SER A 62 -16.96 2.11 13.07
N LEU A 63 -17.85 1.34 12.43
CA LEU A 63 -17.46 0.23 11.55
C LEU A 63 -16.79 0.73 10.27
N ILE A 64 -17.31 1.80 9.68
CA ILE A 64 -16.72 2.42 8.48
C ILE A 64 -15.32 2.94 8.80
N TRP A 65 -15.18 3.66 9.92
CA TRP A 65 -13.90 4.19 10.37
C TRP A 65 -12.90 3.06 10.67
N TRP A 66 -13.33 2.01 11.36
CA TRP A 66 -12.48 0.86 11.67
C TRP A 66 -12.02 0.15 10.39
N ARG A 67 -12.91 -0.06 9.41
CA ARG A 67 -12.55 -0.65 8.10
C ARG A 67 -11.53 0.21 7.37
N ARG A 68 -11.71 1.53 7.37
CA ARG A 68 -10.74 2.49 6.79
C ARG A 68 -9.38 2.38 7.48
N GLN A 69 -9.36 2.32 8.80
CA GLN A 69 -8.14 2.21 9.58
C GLN A 69 -7.41 0.88 9.32
N LEU A 70 -8.17 -0.22 9.21
CA LEU A 70 -7.61 -1.53 8.88
C LEU A 70 -7.04 -1.56 7.47
N ALA A 71 -7.72 -0.96 6.49
CA ALA A 71 -7.21 -0.81 5.13
C ALA A 71 -5.91 0.00 5.07
N ALA A 72 -5.83 1.10 5.83
CA ALA A 72 -4.62 1.90 5.95
C ALA A 72 -3.45 1.11 6.57
N LYS A 73 -3.71 0.32 7.62
CA LYS A 73 -2.71 -0.57 8.23
C LYS A 73 -2.24 -1.66 7.27
N ASN A 74 -3.15 -2.29 6.55
CA ASN A 74 -2.79 -3.31 5.55
C ASN A 74 -1.98 -2.73 4.40
N ALA A 75 -2.28 -1.49 3.97
CA ALA A 75 -1.47 -0.78 2.98
C ALA A 75 -0.04 -0.49 3.50
N ALA A 76 0.13 -0.19 4.80
CA ALA A 76 1.44 -0.02 5.40
C ALA A 76 2.21 -1.35 5.51
N LEU A 77 1.55 -2.43 5.90
CA LEU A 77 2.16 -3.77 5.99
C LEU A 77 2.59 -4.29 4.61
N THR A 78 1.75 -4.13 3.59
CA THR A 78 2.11 -4.51 2.22
C THR A 78 3.29 -3.70 1.68
N ARG A 79 3.43 -2.41 2.05
CA ARG A 79 4.65 -1.63 1.75
C ARG A 79 5.89 -2.20 2.44
N ALA A 80 5.75 -2.71 3.67
CA ALA A 80 6.87 -3.27 4.43
C ALA A 80 7.27 -4.69 3.99
N THR A 81 6.34 -5.52 3.52
CA THR A 81 6.62 -6.91 3.12
C THR A 81 7.10 -7.06 1.68
N ARG A 82 6.80 -6.07 0.83
CA ARG A 82 7.27 -5.95 -0.56
C ARG A 82 8.78 -6.19 -0.77
N PRO A 83 9.71 -5.60 0.00
CA PRO A 83 11.14 -5.88 -0.16
C PRO A 83 11.51 -7.32 0.24
N ILE A 84 10.83 -7.91 1.22
CA ILE A 84 11.13 -9.26 1.70
C ILE A 84 10.84 -10.29 0.60
N THR A 85 9.71 -10.16 -0.09
CA THR A 85 9.34 -11.06 -1.20
C THR A 85 10.28 -10.94 -2.39
N LEU A 86 10.91 -9.77 -2.59
CA LEU A 86 11.92 -9.59 -3.64
C LEU A 86 13.22 -10.29 -3.25
N VAL A 87 13.72 -10.09 -2.03
CA VAL A 87 14.96 -10.73 -1.58
C VAL A 87 14.86 -12.26 -1.62
N THR A 88 13.71 -12.84 -1.27
CA THR A 88 13.51 -14.29 -1.35
C THR A 88 13.48 -14.79 -2.80
N ALA A 89 12.77 -14.11 -3.71
CA ALA A 89 12.78 -14.46 -5.13
C ALA A 89 14.18 -14.34 -5.75
N LEU A 90 14.92 -13.30 -5.39
CA LEU A 90 16.31 -13.07 -5.80
C LEU A 90 17.25 -14.16 -5.29
N SER A 91 17.12 -14.56 -4.03
CA SER A 91 17.95 -15.61 -3.43
C SER A 91 17.74 -16.96 -4.13
N LEU A 92 16.50 -17.27 -4.53
CA LEU A 92 16.18 -18.48 -5.28
C LEU A 92 16.76 -18.44 -6.70
N LEU A 93 16.65 -17.31 -7.40
CA LEU A 93 17.23 -17.15 -8.74
C LEU A 93 18.76 -17.27 -8.71
N ALA A 94 19.41 -16.60 -7.76
CA ALA A 94 20.86 -16.69 -7.59
C ALA A 94 21.31 -18.12 -7.25
N GLY A 95 20.59 -18.81 -6.36
CA GLY A 95 20.86 -20.21 -6.04
C GLY A 95 20.70 -21.14 -7.25
N ALA A 96 19.66 -20.95 -8.05
CA ALA A 96 19.43 -21.73 -9.27
C ALA A 96 20.55 -21.53 -10.31
N LEU A 97 20.99 -20.30 -10.52
CA LEU A 97 22.10 -19.98 -11.44
C LEU A 97 23.42 -20.59 -10.96
N ALA A 98 23.71 -20.53 -9.66
CA ALA A 98 24.91 -21.13 -9.09
C ALA A 98 24.91 -22.66 -9.24
N LEU A 99 23.76 -23.32 -9.04
CA LEU A 99 23.62 -24.75 -9.27
C LEU A 99 23.80 -25.11 -10.75
N LEU A 100 23.19 -24.33 -11.64
CA LEU A 100 23.31 -24.56 -13.08
C LEU A 100 24.75 -24.39 -13.55
N TRP A 101 25.49 -23.40 -13.02
CA TRP A 101 26.92 -23.25 -13.27
C TRP A 101 27.72 -24.47 -12.82
N PHE A 102 27.48 -24.96 -11.60
CA PHE A 102 28.19 -26.12 -11.04
C PHE A 102 27.96 -27.40 -11.85
N VAL A 103 26.76 -27.57 -12.40
CA VAL A 103 26.41 -28.75 -13.22
C VAL A 103 26.94 -28.63 -14.65
N VAL A 104 27.05 -27.40 -15.19
CA VAL A 104 27.47 -27.15 -16.56
C VAL A 104 28.99 -27.15 -16.75
N GLU A 105 29.82 -26.94 -15.70
CA GLU A 105 31.26 -27.21 -15.81
C GLU A 105 31.49 -28.72 -15.98
N PRO A 106 31.74 -29.19 -17.22
CA PRO A 106 31.42 -30.55 -17.56
C PRO A 106 32.56 -31.51 -17.21
N VAL A 107 32.12 -32.74 -17.00
CA VAL A 107 32.76 -34.07 -16.95
C VAL A 107 33.97 -34.28 -17.90
N GLU A 108 34.29 -33.34 -18.79
CA GLU A 108 35.48 -33.38 -19.64
C GLU A 108 36.78 -33.06 -18.89
N LYS A 109 36.71 -32.28 -17.79
CA LYS A 109 37.91 -31.93 -17.00
C LYS A 109 38.45 -33.09 -16.15
N THR A 110 37.66 -34.14 -15.91
CA THR A 110 38.13 -35.34 -15.19
C THR A 110 38.97 -36.27 -16.08
N ALA A 111 38.88 -36.15 -17.42
CA ALA A 111 39.72 -36.90 -18.35
C ALA A 111 41.20 -36.43 -18.32
N ALA A 112 41.45 -35.14 -18.04
CA ALA A 112 42.80 -34.59 -17.88
C ALA A 112 43.51 -35.05 -16.59
N TRP A 113 42.75 -35.51 -15.59
CA TRP A 113 43.31 -36.04 -14.33
C TRP A 113 44.14 -37.31 -14.57
N ASN A 114 43.83 -38.09 -15.62
CA ASN A 114 44.43 -39.40 -15.84
C ASN A 114 45.71 -39.41 -16.71
N GLY A 115 46.16 -38.28 -17.28
CA GLY A 115 47.24 -38.33 -18.30
C GLY A 115 48.29 -37.23 -18.34
N THR A 116 48.06 -36.01 -17.84
CA THR A 116 48.91 -34.85 -18.21
C THR A 116 49.50 -34.05 -17.05
N ALA A 117 49.56 -34.62 -15.84
CA ALA A 117 49.97 -33.91 -14.62
C ALA A 117 51.50 -33.57 -14.50
N LYS A 118 52.29 -33.66 -15.58
CA LYS A 118 53.75 -33.39 -15.53
C LYS A 118 54.28 -32.35 -16.52
N SER A 119 53.45 -31.72 -17.36
CA SER A 119 53.94 -30.72 -18.33
C SER A 119 53.70 -29.27 -17.87
N PRO A 120 54.62 -28.32 -18.13
CA PRO A 120 54.42 -26.89 -17.80
C PRO A 120 53.25 -26.26 -18.58
N ALA A 121 52.89 -26.82 -19.73
CA ALA A 121 51.69 -26.45 -20.48
C ALA A 121 50.39 -26.68 -19.69
N TYR A 122 50.40 -27.59 -18.71
CA TYR A 122 49.26 -27.82 -17.82
C TYR A 122 49.04 -26.65 -16.85
N LEU A 123 50.11 -26.00 -16.37
CA LEU A 123 50.00 -24.81 -15.51
C LEU A 123 49.43 -23.62 -16.29
N GLU A 124 49.88 -23.38 -17.52
CA GLU A 124 49.31 -22.35 -18.39
C GLU A 124 47.85 -22.64 -18.78
N TYR A 125 47.50 -23.91 -19.00
CA TYR A 125 46.12 -24.33 -19.25
C TYR A 125 45.22 -24.08 -18.03
N LEU A 126 45.66 -24.45 -16.83
CA LEU A 126 44.89 -24.21 -15.59
C LEU A 126 44.76 -22.72 -15.28
N LEU A 127 45.81 -21.92 -15.48
CA LEU A 127 45.76 -20.47 -15.29
C LEU A 127 44.81 -19.79 -16.29
N ASN A 128 44.82 -20.18 -17.56
CA ASN A 128 43.88 -19.66 -18.55
C ASN A 128 42.44 -20.10 -18.28
N LEU A 129 42.24 -21.34 -17.83
CA LEU A 129 40.93 -21.87 -17.46
C LEU A 129 40.36 -21.14 -16.24
N TYR A 130 41.21 -20.84 -15.25
CA TYR A 130 40.86 -20.06 -14.06
C TYR A 130 40.63 -18.58 -14.39
N ALA A 131 41.45 -17.98 -15.26
CA ALA A 131 41.28 -16.60 -15.70
C ALA A 131 40.00 -16.41 -16.53
N ASN A 132 39.68 -17.34 -17.42
CA ASN A 132 38.46 -17.28 -18.23
C ASN A 132 37.19 -17.58 -17.42
N SER A 133 37.25 -18.51 -16.44
CA SER A 133 36.11 -18.78 -15.56
C SER A 133 35.87 -17.65 -14.56
N THR A 134 36.92 -17.02 -14.03
CA THR A 134 36.80 -15.84 -13.15
C THR A 134 36.30 -14.61 -13.91
N ALA A 135 36.75 -14.38 -15.15
CA ALA A 135 36.25 -13.29 -15.97
C ALA A 135 34.74 -13.43 -16.31
N LEU A 136 34.28 -14.65 -16.61
CA LEU A 136 32.86 -14.94 -16.84
C LEU A 136 32.00 -14.79 -15.57
N THR A 137 32.51 -15.19 -14.41
CA THR A 137 31.78 -15.07 -13.14
C THR A 137 31.73 -13.64 -12.63
N MET A 138 32.80 -12.85 -12.80
CA MET A 138 32.79 -11.43 -12.43
C MET A 138 31.88 -10.60 -13.33
N THR A 139 31.83 -10.89 -14.64
CA THR A 139 30.95 -10.19 -15.59
C THR A 139 29.49 -10.56 -15.40
N THR A 140 29.17 -11.84 -15.21
CA THR A 140 27.79 -12.25 -14.88
C THR A 140 27.34 -11.69 -13.53
N GLY A 141 28.19 -11.75 -12.49
CA GLY A 141 27.89 -11.16 -11.19
C GLY A 141 27.65 -9.65 -11.24
N THR A 142 28.44 -8.90 -12.02
CA THR A 142 28.24 -7.45 -12.19
C THR A 142 26.98 -7.12 -12.99
N LEU A 143 26.68 -7.85 -14.06
CA LEU A 143 25.44 -7.66 -14.83
C LEU A 143 24.20 -7.96 -13.99
N VAL A 144 24.26 -9.01 -13.17
CA VAL A 144 23.21 -9.38 -12.22
C VAL A 144 23.01 -8.26 -11.18
N CYS A 145 24.09 -7.75 -10.57
CA CYS A 145 24.01 -6.61 -9.65
C CYS A 145 23.48 -5.32 -10.30
N LEU A 146 23.85 -5.03 -11.55
CA LEU A 146 23.38 -3.84 -12.28
C LEU A 146 21.91 -3.95 -12.68
N LEU A 147 21.47 -5.12 -13.17
CA LEU A 147 20.06 -5.39 -13.45
C LEU A 147 19.22 -5.25 -12.17
N PHE A 148 19.71 -5.78 -11.05
CA PHE A 148 19.01 -5.69 -9.76
C PHE A 148 18.99 -4.26 -9.19
N GLY A 149 20.08 -3.51 -9.32
CA GLY A 149 20.13 -2.09 -8.95
C GLY A 149 19.18 -1.24 -9.79
N SER A 150 19.12 -1.50 -11.10
CA SER A 150 18.22 -0.81 -12.03
C SER A 150 16.75 -1.13 -11.76
N LEU A 151 16.41 -2.41 -11.51
CA LEU A 151 15.05 -2.82 -11.12
C LEU A 151 14.62 -2.21 -9.79
N TYR A 152 15.54 -2.11 -8.82
CA TYR A 152 15.27 -1.46 -7.54
C TYR A 152 14.99 0.05 -7.71
N LEU A 153 15.72 0.73 -8.58
CA LEU A 153 15.53 2.17 -8.85
C LEU A 153 14.21 2.46 -9.57
N VAL A 154 13.89 1.70 -10.63
CA VAL A 154 12.63 1.86 -11.39
C VAL A 154 11.40 1.56 -10.54
N TRP A 155 11.53 0.69 -9.54
CA TRP A 155 10.41 0.32 -8.67
C TRP A 155 10.26 1.23 -7.44
N ARG A 156 11.24 2.10 -7.19
CA ARG A 156 11.18 3.10 -6.12
C ARG A 156 10.40 4.35 -6.54
N GLU A 157 10.37 4.65 -7.84
CA GLU A 157 9.59 5.73 -8.46
C GLU A 157 8.11 5.34 -8.60
#